data_AF-R7P8I8-F1
#
_entry.id   AF-R7P8I8-F1
#
_cell.length_a   1.000
_cell.length_b   1.000
_cell.length_c   1.000
_cell.angle_alpha   90.00
_cell.angle_beta   90.00
_cell.angle_gamma   90.00
#
_symmetry.space_group_name_H-M   'P 1'
#
loop_
_entity.id
_entity.type
_entity.pdbx_description
1 polymer ?
#
loop_
_entity_poly.entity_id
_entity_poly.type
_entity_poly.pdbx_seq_one_letter_code
_entity_poly.pdbx_strand_id
1 'polypeptide(L)' 'MDEGTLTKTKEMLDDMHKRKIDMADEIFVINVGGYIGDSTKTEIEYATKTGKKVNYLE' A
#
# COMPACT_ATOMS: atom_id res chain seq x y z
N MET A 1 24.78 -2.14 8.06
CA MET A 1 23.35 -2.02 8.37
C MET A 1 22.92 -3.34 8.95
N ASP A 2 22.55 -3.34 10.22
CA ASP A 2 21.95 -4.48 10.90
C ASP A 2 20.50 -4.69 10.41
N GLU A 3 20.05 -5.94 10.48
CA GLU A 3 18.73 -6.38 9.99
C GLU A 3 17.57 -5.59 10.65
N GLY A 4 17.76 -5.15 11.91
CA GLY A 4 16.80 -4.35 12.66
C GLY A 4 16.64 -2.91 12.19
N THR A 5 17.63 -2.32 11.52
CA THR A 5 17.49 -0.98 10.93
C THR A 5 16.62 -1.02 9.67
N LEU A 6 16.73 -2.08 8.86
CA LEU A 6 15.95 -2.25 7.63
C LEU A 6 14.45 -2.45 7.90
N THR A 7 14.10 -3.24 8.91
CA THR A 7 12.70 -3.50 9.28
C THR A 7 12.01 -2.22 9.78
N LYS A 8 12.68 -1.46 10.65
CA LYS A 8 12.14 -0.19 11.16
C LYS A 8 11.92 0.84 10.06
N THR A 9 12.84 0.94 9.10
CA THR A 9 12.66 1.83 7.93
C THR A 9 11.46 1.40 7.09
N LYS A 10 11.27 0.09 6.87
CA LYS A 10 10.13 -0.43 6.12
C LYS A 10 8.80 -0.09 6.80
N GLU A 11 8.68 -0.30 8.11
CA GLU A 11 7.47 0.03 8.86
C GLU A 11 7.12 1.52 8.77
N MET A 12 8.12 2.40 8.90
CA MET A 12 7.92 3.84 8.75
C MET A 12 7.41 4.21 7.35
N LEU A 13 7.93 3.56 6.30
CA LEU A 13 7.47 3.78 4.93
C LEU A 13 6.03 3.26 4.76
N ASP A 14 5.74 2.04 5.20
CA ASP A 14 4.40 1.46 5.10
C ASP A 14 3.33 2.34 5.78
N ASP A 15 3.66 2.95 6.92
CA ASP A 15 2.76 3.87 7.60
C ASP A 15 2.57 5.19 6.82
N MET A 16 3.61 5.71 6.17
CA MET A 16 3.46 6.87 5.28
C MET A 16 2.53 6.57 4.10
N HIS A 17 2.59 5.36 3.55
CA HIS A 17 1.70 4.92 2.48
C HIS A 17 0.24 4.87 2.94
N LYS A 18 -0.04 4.31 4.12
CA LYS A 18 -1.38 4.32 4.73
C LYS A 18 -1.92 5.73 4.95
N ARG A 19 -1.09 6.67 5.40
CA ARG A 19 -1.50 8.07 5.56
C ARG A 19 -1.86 8.75 4.24
N LYS A 20 -1.15 8.43 3.16
CA LYS A 20 -1.53 8.92 1.83
C LYS A 20 -2.90 8.37 1.41
N ILE A 21 -3.18 7.11 1.71
CA ILE A 21 -4.49 6.48 1.43
C ILE A 21 -5.60 7.16 2.24
N ASP A 22 -5.38 7.46 3.53
CA ASP A 22 -6.34 8.18 4.37
C ASP A 22 -6.73 9.53 3.75
N MET A 23 -5.76 10.23 3.16
CA MET A 23 -5.93 11.55 2.55
C MET A 23 -6.51 11.50 1.12
N ALA A 24 -6.43 10.37 0.43
CA ALA A 24 -6.93 10.22 -0.93
C ALA A 24 -8.43 9.91 -0.95
N ASP A 25 -9.13 10.27 -2.02
CA ASP A 25 -10.53 9.87 -2.21
C ASP A 25 -10.65 8.42 -2.69
N GLU A 26 -9.76 8.01 -3.61
CA GLU A 26 -9.67 6.66 -4.16
C GLU A 26 -8.22 6.31 -4.51
N ILE A 27 -7.94 5.02 -4.68
CA ILE A 27 -6.63 4.51 -5.11
C ILE A 27 -6.72 3.77 -6.45
N PHE A 28 -5.63 3.81 -7.21
CA PHE A 28 -5.47 3.09 -8.48
C PHE A 28 -4.31 2.12 -8.38
N VAL A 29 -4.60 0.84 -8.59
CA VAL A 29 -3.64 -0.26 -8.54
C VAL A 29 -3.30 -0.66 -9.96
N ILE A 30 -2.02 -0.60 -10.30
CA ILE A 30 -1.53 -1.07 -11.60
C ILE A 30 -1.23 -2.57 -11.48
N ASN A 31 -2.01 -3.41 -12.14
CA ASN A 31 -1.91 -4.88 -12.07
C ASN A 31 -1.65 -5.49 -13.45
N VAL A 32 -0.80 -4.85 -14.26
CA VAL A 32 -0.39 -5.34 -15.59
C VAL A 32 0.16 -6.77 -15.48
N GLY A 33 -0.42 -7.69 -16.25
CA GLY A 33 -0.05 -9.11 -16.22
C GLY A 33 -0.48 -9.87 -14.95
N GLY A 34 -1.39 -9.30 -14.16
CA GLY A 34 -1.97 -9.93 -12.97
C GLY A 34 -1.06 -9.96 -11.74
N TYR A 35 0.11 -9.29 -11.78
CA TYR A 35 1.04 -9.26 -10.66
C TYR A 35 0.70 -8.13 -9.68
N ILE A 36 0.57 -8.48 -8.40
CA ILE A 36 0.44 -7.54 -7.29
C ILE A 36 1.42 -7.96 -6.18
N GLY A 37 2.32 -7.05 -5.81
CA GLY A 37 3.30 -7.26 -4.74
C GLY A 37 2.67 -7.23 -3.34
N ASP A 38 3.34 -7.83 -2.36
CA ASP A 38 2.79 -7.98 -1.00
C ASP A 38 2.60 -6.64 -0.25
N SER A 39 3.45 -5.63 -0.50
CA SER A 39 3.24 -4.28 0.02
C SER A 39 1.96 -3.67 -0.55
N THR A 40 1.75 -3.78 -1.85
CA THR A 40 0.55 -3.30 -2.54
C THR A 40 -0.70 -4.04 -2.07
N LYS A 41 -0.64 -5.35 -1.82
CA LYS A 41 -1.77 -6.08 -1.20
C LYS A 41 -2.14 -5.49 0.16
N THR A 42 -1.15 -5.20 0.99
CA THR A 42 -1.36 -4.61 2.32
C THR A 42 -2.00 -3.22 2.21
N GLU A 43 -1.58 -2.41 1.23
CA GLU A 43 -2.18 -1.11 0.93
C GLU A 43 -3.63 -1.22 0.46
N ILE A 44 -3.92 -2.17 -0.45
CA ILE A 44 -5.28 -2.45 -0.96
C ILE A 44 -6.20 -2.88 0.19
N GLU A 45 -5.74 -3.79 1.05
CA GLU A 45 -6.50 -4.22 2.23
C GLU A 45 -6.78 -3.04 3.16
N TYR A 46 -5.79 -2.18 3.37
CA TYR A 46 -5.95 -0.98 4.20
C TYR A 46 -6.98 -0.03 3.61
N ALA A 47 -6.88 0.31 2.32
CA ALA A 47 -7.83 1.15 1.60
C ALA A 47 -9.25 0.59 1.67
N THR A 48 -9.40 -0.73 1.49
CA THR A 48 -10.69 -1.42 1.58
C THR A 48 -11.28 -1.31 2.99
N LYS A 49 -10.45 -1.49 4.03
CA LYS A 49 -10.85 -1.37 5.44
C LYS A 49 -11.25 0.06 5.82
N THR A 50 -10.59 1.07 5.25
CA THR A 50 -10.91 2.49 5.49
C THR A 50 -12.03 3.01 4.58
N GLY A 51 -12.64 2.15 3.76
CA GLY A 51 -13.75 2.51 2.88
C GLY A 51 -13.34 3.34 1.66
N LYS A 52 -12.04 3.37 1.33
CA LYS A 52 -11.54 4.01 0.11
C LYS A 52 -11.84 3.14 -1.10
N LYS A 53 -12.24 3.78 -2.19
CA LYS A 53 -12.49 3.08 -3.45
C LYS A 53 -11.17 2.61 -4.07
N VAL A 54 -11.15 1.37 -4.54
CA VAL A 54 -9.98 0.75 -5.18
C VAL A 54 -10.31 0.45 -6.64
N ASN A 55 -9.54 1.02 -7.55
CA ASN A 55 -9.65 0.76 -8.99
C ASN A 55 -8.41 -0.01 -9.46
N TYR A 56 -8.60 -1.00 -10.33
CA TYR A 56 -7.52 -1.78 -10.92
C TYR A 56 -7.32 -1.36 -12.38
N LEU A 57 -6.06 -1.16 -12.76
CA LEU A 57 -5.61 -0.74 -14.08
C LEU A 57 -4.73 -1.85 -14.66
N GLU A 58 -5.29 -2.56 -15.65
CA GLU A 58 -4.67 -3.67 -16.37
C GLU A 58 -3.94 -3.23 -17.63
#